data_AF-A0AAJ1VNR8-F1
#
_entry.id   AF-A0AAJ1VNR8-F1
#
_cell.length_a   1.000
_cell.length_b   1.000
_cell.length_c   1.000
_cell.angle_alpha   90.00
_cell.angle_beta   90.00
_cell.angle_gamma   90.00
#
_symmetry.space_group_name_H-M   'P 1'
#
loop_
_entity.id
_entity.type
_entity.pdbx_description
1 polymer ?
#
loop_
_entity_poly.entity_id
_entity_poly.type
_entity_poly.pdbx_seq_one_letter_code
_entity_poly.pdbx_strand_id
1 'polypeptide(L)'
;MNLKITINSKVFKVNLQDNATAKAFKELLPLTLDMKELNSNEKYAELPESLPVKAYSPGKIQNGDLMLYGNNVVVLFYKTFSTSYAYTKIGNVDHADDLADALGSDNVLVKFESDSPYETVYNEK
;
A
#
# COMPACT_ATOMS: atom_id res chain seq x y z
N MET A 1 7.12 -11.81 -0.94
CA MET A 1 6.88 -11.17 -2.24
C MET A 1 7.01 -9.68 -2.04
N ASN A 2 7.68 -8.96 -2.95
CA ASN A 2 8.01 -7.56 -2.73
C ASN A 2 7.36 -6.69 -3.81
N LEU A 3 6.99 -5.49 -3.39
CA LEU A 3 6.42 -4.39 -4.17
C LEU A 3 7.34 -3.19 -3.90
N LYS A 4 7.43 -2.25 -4.83
CA LYS A 4 7.96 -0.92 -4.57
C LYS A 4 6.86 0.11 -4.71
N ILE A 5 6.89 1.13 -3.87
CA ILE A 5 6.06 2.32 -4.00
C ILE A 5 6.96 3.51 -4.31
N THR A 6 6.57 4.32 -5.30
CA THR A 6 7.23 5.58 -5.63
C THR A 6 6.31 6.73 -5.24
N ILE A 7 6.84 7.63 -4.42
CA ILE A 7 6.17 8.82 -3.91
C ILE A 7 7.10 9.99 -4.23
N ASN A 8 6.66 10.89 -5.11
CA ASN A 8 7.53 11.94 -5.67
C ASN A 8 8.81 11.30 -6.26
N SER A 9 9.99 11.66 -5.76
CA SER A 9 11.29 11.09 -6.17
C SER A 9 11.80 9.98 -5.23
N LYS A 10 11.06 9.62 -4.19
CA LYS A 10 11.46 8.60 -3.20
C LYS A 10 10.82 7.25 -3.54
N VAL A 11 11.61 6.19 -3.40
CA VAL A 11 11.16 4.81 -3.61
C VAL A 11 11.27 4.06 -2.29
N PHE A 12 10.20 3.37 -1.92
CA PHE A 12 10.13 2.54 -0.72
C PHE A 12 9.81 1.11 -1.11
N LYS A 13 10.42 0.16 -0.42
CA LYS A 13 10.09 -1.26 -0.56
C LYS A 13 8.90 -1.60 0.34
N VAL A 14 8.03 -2.48 -0.12
CA VAL A 14 6.89 -3.00 0.63
C VAL A 14 6.96 -4.51 0.65
N ASN A 15 6.92 -5.06 1.85
CA ASN A 15 6.83 -6.49 2.10
C ASN A 15 5.35 -6.90 2.11
N LEU A 16 4.93 -7.68 1.11
CA LEU A 16 3.56 -8.18 1.02
C LEU A 16 3.36 -9.40 1.91
N GLN A 17 2.18 -9.49 2.53
CA GLN A 17 1.74 -10.67 3.27
C GLN A 17 1.51 -11.86 2.32
N ASP A 18 1.68 -13.08 2.81
CA ASP A 18 1.25 -14.28 2.07
C ASP A 18 -0.24 -14.56 2.31
N ASN A 19 -1.10 -13.78 1.66
CA ASN A 19 -2.55 -13.95 1.72
C ASN A 19 -3.23 -13.61 0.39
N ALA A 20 -4.52 -13.96 0.27
CA ALA A 20 -5.29 -13.78 -0.96
C ALA A 20 -5.42 -12.30 -1.37
N THR A 21 -5.57 -11.39 -0.40
CA THR A 21 -5.70 -9.95 -0.64
C THR A 21 -4.43 -9.36 -1.22
N ALA A 22 -3.27 -9.71 -0.68
CA ALA A 22 -1.97 -9.22 -1.15
C ALA A 22 -1.62 -9.79 -2.54
N LYS A 23 -2.02 -11.02 -2.83
CA LYS A 23 -1.88 -11.63 -4.17
C LYS A 23 -2.74 -10.88 -5.20
N ALA A 24 -4.02 -10.66 -4.90
CA ALA A 24 -4.93 -9.92 -5.77
C ALA A 24 -4.49 -8.44 -5.94
N PHE A 25 -4.06 -7.78 -4.87
CA PHE A 25 -3.51 -6.42 -4.96
C PHE A 25 -2.29 -6.34 -5.88
N LYS A 26 -1.44 -7.37 -5.89
CA LYS A 26 -0.26 -7.43 -6.79
C LYS A 26 -0.66 -7.58 -8.27
N GLU A 27 -1.77 -8.24 -8.55
CA GLU A 27 -2.28 -8.42 -9.93
C GLU A 27 -2.78 -7.10 -10.55
N LEU A 28 -3.08 -6.09 -9.73
CA LEU A 28 -3.43 -4.74 -10.18
C LEU A 28 -2.21 -3.92 -10.66
N LEU A 29 -0.99 -4.39 -10.42
CA LEU A 29 0.22 -3.62 -10.69
C LEU A 29 0.60 -3.66 -12.19
N PRO A 30 1.14 -2.57 -12.77
CA PRO A 30 1.42 -1.29 -12.11
C PRO A 30 0.15 -0.46 -11.87
N LEU A 31 0.07 0.17 -10.70
CA LEU A 31 -1.09 0.94 -10.27
C LEU A 31 -0.64 2.30 -9.75
N THR A 32 -1.26 3.39 -10.23
CA THR A 32 -1.03 4.73 -9.68
C THR A 32 -2.33 5.24 -9.07
N LEU A 33 -2.28 5.64 -7.80
CA LEU A 33 -3.43 6.13 -7.07
C LEU A 33 -3.20 7.57 -6.63
N ASP A 34 -4.18 8.44 -6.83
CA ASP A 34 -4.27 9.73 -6.16
C ASP A 34 -4.79 9.49 -4.73
N MET A 35 -3.86 9.33 -3.80
CA MET A 35 -4.18 8.99 -2.42
C MET A 35 -4.45 10.24 -1.60
N LYS A 36 -5.63 10.28 -0.99
CA LYS A 36 -6.14 11.42 -0.23
C LYS A 36 -5.62 11.41 1.19
N GLU A 37 -5.28 12.59 1.70
CA GLU A 37 -4.92 12.76 3.11
C GLU A 37 -6.14 12.60 4.01
N LEU A 38 -5.98 11.88 5.11
CA LEU A 38 -7.00 11.76 6.14
C LEU A 38 -6.35 11.71 7.54
N ASN A 39 -6.96 12.41 8.50
CA ASN A 39 -6.60 12.35 9.92
C ASN A 39 -5.14 12.66 10.29
N SER A 40 -4.31 13.17 9.36
CA SER A 40 -2.89 13.44 9.60
C SER A 40 -2.09 12.19 10.02
N ASN A 41 -2.53 11.00 9.62
CA ASN A 41 -1.87 9.72 9.91
C ASN A 41 -1.96 8.69 8.76
N GLU A 42 -2.80 8.93 7.75
CA GLU A 42 -3.08 7.96 6.69
C GLU A 42 -3.31 8.63 5.34
N LYS A 43 -2.96 7.89 4.28
CA LYS A 43 -3.38 8.18 2.90
C LYS A 43 -4.30 7.06 2.44
N TYR A 44 -5.33 7.38 1.67
CA TYR A 44 -6.24 6.35 1.16
C TYR A 44 -6.71 6.60 -0.27
N ALA A 45 -7.07 5.53 -0.96
CA ALA A 45 -7.69 5.59 -2.29
C ALA A 45 -8.58 4.36 -2.52
N GLU A 46 -9.61 4.54 -3.36
CA GLU A 46 -10.43 3.43 -3.85
C GLU A 46 -9.72 2.70 -4.99
N LEU A 47 -9.82 1.37 -4.99
CA LEU A 47 -9.36 0.48 -6.04
C LEU A 47 -10.41 0.36 -7.15
N PRO A 48 -10.00 0.07 -8.40
CA PRO A 48 -10.93 -0.12 -9.51
C PRO A 48 -11.82 -1.36 -9.34
N GLU A 49 -11.43 -2.30 -8.48
CA GLU A 49 -12.18 -3.51 -8.18
C GLU A 49 -12.08 -3.92 -6.70
N SER A 50 -13.01 -4.78 -6.28
CA SER A 50 -13.01 -5.36 -4.93
C SER A 50 -12.02 -6.52 -4.83
N LEU A 51 -11.28 -6.58 -3.73
CA LEU A 51 -10.35 -7.65 -3.41
C LEU A 51 -10.95 -8.66 -2.42
N PRO A 52 -10.40 -9.89 -2.34
CA PRO A 52 -10.70 -10.81 -1.26
C PRO A 52 -10.39 -10.19 0.11
N VAL A 53 -11.22 -10.46 1.11
CA VAL A 53 -11.08 -9.88 2.46
C VAL A 53 -10.99 -10.96 3.53
N LYS A 54 -10.15 -10.70 4.54
CA LYS A 54 -10.13 -11.42 5.80
C LYS A 54 -9.86 -10.41 6.91
N ALA A 55 -10.86 -9.54 7.12
CA ALA A 55 -10.71 -8.41 8.02
C ALA A 55 -10.55 -8.86 9.47
N TYR A 56 -9.65 -8.20 10.19
CA TYR A 56 -9.42 -8.39 11.61
C TYR A 56 -9.18 -7.03 12.27
N SER A 57 -9.42 -6.94 13.58
CA SER A 57 -9.06 -5.74 14.35
C SER A 57 -7.60 -5.88 14.82
N PRO A 58 -6.66 -5.05 14.32
CA PRO A 58 -5.26 -5.15 14.70
C PRO A 58 -4.99 -4.57 16.10
N GLY A 59 -5.92 -3.79 16.66
CA GLY A 59 -5.76 -3.03 17.90
C GLY A 59 -4.77 -1.85 17.79
N LYS A 60 -3.73 -1.99 16.97
CA LYS A 60 -2.70 -0.98 16.72
C LYS A 60 -2.22 -1.03 15.27
N ILE A 61 -2.23 0.12 14.61
CA ILE A 61 -1.57 0.36 13.33
C ILE A 61 -0.11 0.72 13.58
N GLN A 62 0.79 0.22 12.73
CA GLN A 62 2.20 0.63 12.71
C GLN A 62 2.46 1.60 11.55
N ASN A 63 3.42 2.50 11.74
CA ASN A 63 3.99 3.28 10.64
C ASN A 63 4.45 2.34 9.50
N GLY A 64 4.04 2.64 8.28
CA GLY A 64 4.30 1.84 7.10
C GLY A 64 3.27 0.76 6.79
N ASP A 65 2.25 0.55 7.64
CA ASP A 65 1.23 -0.46 7.36
C ASP A 65 0.44 -0.13 6.08
N LEU A 66 0.38 -1.10 5.18
CA LEU A 66 -0.47 -1.08 3.98
C LEU A 66 -1.65 -2.02 4.20
N MET A 67 -2.85 -1.46 4.23
CA MET A 67 -4.08 -2.12 4.67
C MET A 67 -5.19 -1.95 3.63
N LEU A 68 -6.17 -2.85 3.67
CA LEU A 68 -7.43 -2.73 2.96
C LEU A 68 -8.56 -2.48 3.96
N TYR A 69 -9.26 -1.37 3.81
CA TYR A 69 -10.51 -1.07 4.50
C TYR A 69 -11.70 -1.48 3.62
N GLY A 70 -12.70 -2.13 4.22
CA GLY A 70 -13.74 -2.81 3.44
C GLY A 70 -13.11 -3.83 2.51
N ASN A 71 -13.47 -3.78 1.22
CA ASN A 71 -12.94 -4.67 0.19
C ASN A 71 -12.27 -3.92 -0.97
N ASN A 72 -12.26 -2.58 -1.00
CA ASN A 72 -11.75 -1.81 -2.12
C ASN A 72 -11.05 -0.51 -1.74
N VAL A 73 -10.89 -0.17 -0.45
CA VAL A 73 -10.18 1.05 -0.05
C VAL A 73 -8.79 0.69 0.46
N VAL A 74 -7.75 1.03 -0.31
CA VAL A 74 -6.36 0.89 0.14
C VAL A 74 -5.99 2.06 1.03
N VAL A 75 -5.34 1.74 2.15
CA VAL A 75 -4.88 2.71 3.15
C VAL A 75 -3.39 2.47 3.41
N LEU A 76 -2.59 3.52 3.28
CA LEU A 76 -1.18 3.55 3.65
C LEU A 76 -1.01 4.43 4.90
N PHE A 77 -0.64 3.82 6.01
CA PHE A 77 -0.43 4.51 7.27
C PHE A 77 1.02 4.97 7.42
N TYR A 78 1.21 6.22 7.83
CA TYR A 78 2.53 6.81 8.04
C TYR A 78 2.78 7.25 9.49
N LYS A 79 1.90 6.83 10.41
CA LYS A 79 2.05 6.98 11.86
C LYS A 79 1.55 5.75 12.59
N THR A 80 2.12 5.50 13.77
CA THR A 80 1.70 4.43 14.68
C THR A 80 0.63 4.93 15.64
N PHE A 81 -0.52 4.26 15.73
CA PHE A 81 -1.62 4.63 16.64
C PHE A 81 -2.55 3.44 16.95
N SER A 82 -3.36 3.56 18.00
CA SER A 82 -4.35 2.55 18.36
C SER A 82 -5.65 2.71 17.56
N THR A 83 -6.26 1.60 17.17
CA THR A 83 -7.52 1.61 16.40
C THR A 83 -8.44 0.48 16.82
N SER A 84 -9.75 0.70 16.77
CA SER A 84 -10.78 -0.35 16.93
C SER A 84 -11.27 -0.90 15.59
N TYR A 85 -10.95 -0.25 14.47
CA TYR A 85 -11.43 -0.65 13.15
C TYR A 85 -10.83 -1.98 12.68
N ALA A 86 -11.56 -2.65 11.80
CA ALA A 86 -11.10 -3.87 11.16
C ALA A 86 -10.54 -3.58 9.76
N TYR A 87 -9.42 -4.22 9.44
CA TYR A 87 -8.74 -4.12 8.15
C TYR A 87 -8.29 -5.50 7.69
N THR A 88 -8.04 -5.66 6.41
CA THR A 88 -7.27 -6.80 5.89
C THR A 88 -5.86 -6.33 5.57
N LYS A 89 -4.84 -6.97 6.15
CA LYS A 89 -3.45 -6.54 5.94
C LYS A 89 -2.94 -6.95 4.55
N ILE A 90 -2.45 -5.99 3.78
CA ILE A 90 -1.82 -6.21 2.47
C ILE A 90 -0.32 -6.40 2.66
N GLY A 91 0.32 -5.52 3.43
CA GLY A 91 1.76 -5.52 3.62
C GLY A 91 2.24 -4.44 4.57
N ASN A 92 3.52 -4.16 4.53
CA ASN A 92 4.13 -3.03 5.22
C ASN A 92 5.32 -2.48 4.43
N VAL A 93 5.48 -1.16 4.46
CA VAL A 93 6.70 -0.47 4.02
C VAL A 93 7.86 -0.93 4.89
N ASP A 94 8.97 -1.24 4.24
CA ASP A 94 10.26 -1.52 4.89
C ASP A 94 10.95 -0.19 5.22
N HIS A 95 11.57 -0.08 6.41
CA HIS A 95 12.24 1.14 6.87
C HIS A 95 11.44 2.44 6.64
N ALA A 96 10.25 2.54 7.25
CA ALA A 96 9.27 3.60 6.99
C ALA A 96 9.56 4.96 7.67
N ASP A 97 10.78 5.22 8.13
CA ASP A 97 11.13 6.42 8.91
C ASP A 97 10.91 7.72 8.12
N ASP A 98 11.21 7.70 6.82
CA ASP A 98 11.08 8.85 5.91
C ASP A 98 9.73 8.91 5.19
N LEU A 99 8.80 8.00 5.50
CA LEU A 99 7.56 7.83 4.76
C LEU A 99 6.64 9.05 4.92
N ALA A 100 6.52 9.57 6.14
CA ALA A 100 5.67 10.73 6.43
C ALA A 100 6.12 11.97 5.64
N ASP A 101 7.43 12.22 5.59
CA ASP A 101 8.01 13.35 4.86
C ASP A 101 7.81 13.21 3.35
N ALA A 102 7.89 11.99 2.81
CA ALA A 102 7.65 11.73 1.40
C ALA A 102 6.20 11.98 0.99
N LEU A 103 5.26 11.59 1.86
CA LEU A 103 3.82 11.70 1.63
C LEU A 103 3.27 13.12 1.83
N GLY A 104 3.90 13.92 2.71
CA GLY A 104 3.46 15.29 3.00
C GLY A 104 2.05 15.38 3.59
N SER A 105 1.52 16.60 3.71
CA SER A 105 0.21 16.89 4.31
C SER A 105 -0.96 16.95 3.34
N ASP A 106 -0.71 16.86 2.03
CA ASP A 106 -1.72 16.98 0.98
C ASP A 106 -1.95 15.65 0.26
N ASN A 107 -2.92 15.58 -0.65
CA ASN A 107 -3.08 14.42 -1.53
C ASN A 107 -1.80 14.19 -2.34
N VAL A 108 -1.49 12.92 -2.63
CA VAL A 108 -0.25 12.56 -3.31
C VAL A 108 -0.46 11.37 -4.23
N LEU A 109 0.15 11.44 -5.42
CA LEU A 109 0.22 10.30 -6.32
C LEU A 109 1.21 9.27 -5.76
N VAL A 110 0.72 8.05 -5.53
CA VAL A 110 1.55 6.92 -5.13
C VAL A 110 1.51 5.88 -6.25
N LYS A 111 2.67 5.58 -6.80
CA LYS A 111 2.83 4.56 -7.84
C LYS A 111 3.29 3.25 -7.20
N PHE A 112 2.52 2.20 -7.38
CA PHE A 112 2.79 0.84 -6.92
C PHE A 112 3.28 0.00 -8.10
N GLU A 113 4.41 -0.71 -7.93
CA GLU A 113 5.03 -1.52 -8.98
C GLU A 113 5.66 -2.81 -8.43
N SER A 114 5.68 -3.87 -9.22
CA SER A 114 6.41 -5.08 -8.87
C SER A 114 7.89 -4.77 -8.61
N ASP A 115 8.42 -5.30 -7.50
CA ASP A 115 9.86 -5.29 -7.21
C ASP A 115 10.52 -6.51 -7.89
N SER A 116 10.49 -6.54 -9.23
CA SER A 116 11.17 -7.57 -10.04
C SER A 116 12.43 -6.97 -10.66
N PRO A 117 13.62 -7.57 -10.46
CA PRO A 117 14.83 -7.17 -11.17
C PRO A 117 14.87 -7.64 -12.64
N TYR A 118 13.88 -8.42 -13.10
CA TYR A 118 13.82 -8.95 -14.46
C TYR A 118 12.42 -8.87 -15.05
N GLU A 119 12.15 -7.79 -15.77
CA GLU A 119 11.25 -7.81 -16.93
C GLU A 119 12.00 -7.15 -18.10
N THR A 120 12.95 -7.89 -18.68
CA THR A 120 13.33 -7.66 -20.08
C THR A 120 12.36 -8.42 -20.97
N VAL A 121 11.74 -7.65 -21.86
CA VAL A 121 10.77 -8.06 -22.86
C VAL A 121 11.40 -9.08 -23.82
N TYR A 122 10.99 -10.35 -23.76
CA TYR A 122 11.06 -11.22 -24.94
C TYR A 122 9.81 -10.98 -25.78
N ASN A 123 9.87 -9.96 -26.63
CA ASN A 123 9.01 -9.86 -27.80
C ASN A 123 9.86 -10.25 -29.00
N GLU A 124 9.92 -11.53 -29.30
CA GLU A 124 10.31 -12.00 -30.63
C GLU A 124 9.08 -12.69 -31.24
N LYS A 125 8.60 -12.08 -32.32
CA LYS A 125 7.86 -12.79 -33.37
C LYS A 125 8.87 -13.34 -34.36
#